data_AF-A0A1L7TY93-F1
#
_entry.id   AF-A0A1L7TY93-F1
#
_cell.length_a   1.000
_cell.length_b   1.000
_cell.length_c   1.000
_cell.angle_alpha   90.00
_cell.angle_beta   90.00
_cell.angle_gamma   90.00
#
_symmetry.space_group_name_H-M   'P 1'
#
loop_
_entity.id
_entity.type
_entity.pdbx_description
1 polymer ?
#
loop_
_entity_poly.entity_id
_entity_poly.type
_entity_poly.pdbx_seq_one_letter_code
_entity_poly.pdbx_strand_id
1 'polypeptide(L)'
;MSTLLACCDDLTRHAYQGSPHTPSRNIEALKEFPQIAGNFGFNPLSQAILTEEEETVQFLVKQYPSYMREVDYCGRSPVHIAIQVGNPNLLSIILEAADPDILNCTDNIQLYPIDYAMFKSSQKQDNDAYKMVDLLLESSSVLFQHSLDMGLESHCLRTKTSIIQHLAQRRNSLELLAATTLPTEEIKELGLCQGKTLDRNAANVQSCLTARSCNIEKSIMVFEQDKLTHASKRPKSIYEYICDRETAEIALSNGFSREHAFIDVFRSIVESVIQGKCYGRPDLSYIDWIVDDGVDIASDVPLDLVPGVTPCTTWAHYLMASFGNGLRWNWVAYDILPLKVSKVTFSDAAYGESQCHCSLKGCTPLIRFLEGLGWRTWSFEGLQTLMDRLTKLSESLQALLPDIGGAYSWVYPAVLRYLTFSALGLRHTCYGLENMGSIPVWESDDIEEIHDEDSAFLQLLEDLVEEFEIRSGSISSSDRSSFIRDVWAPKIQGNLEETNRRELTEKNLRHAEDCGVV
;
A
#
# COMPACT_ATOMS: atom_id res chain seq x y z
N MET A 1 -41.75 28.81 10.29
CA MET A 1 -41.12 27.83 11.20
C MET A 1 -41.44 26.36 10.87
N SER A 2 -42.18 26.01 9.80
CA SER A 2 -42.47 24.58 9.50
C SER A 2 -42.17 24.15 8.06
N THR A 3 -41.65 25.04 7.22
CA THR A 3 -41.29 24.75 5.82
C THR A 3 -39.81 25.01 5.49
N LEU A 4 -39.03 25.51 6.46
CA LEU A 4 -37.56 25.68 6.35
C LEU A 4 -36.77 24.56 7.04
N LEU A 5 -37.40 23.80 7.94
CA LEU A 5 -36.78 22.63 8.59
C LEU A 5 -36.81 21.39 7.69
N ALA A 6 -37.76 21.28 6.76
CA ALA A 6 -37.87 20.13 5.87
C ALA A 6 -36.90 20.15 4.66
N CYS A 7 -36.33 21.33 4.33
CA CYS A 7 -35.36 21.45 3.23
C CYS A 7 -33.90 21.43 3.70
N CYS A 8 -33.64 21.44 5.01
CA CYS A 8 -32.28 21.45 5.56
C CYS A 8 -31.72 20.04 5.84
N ASP A 9 -32.58 19.02 5.95
CA ASP A 9 -32.17 17.65 6.29
C ASP A 9 -31.46 16.93 5.11
N ASP A 10 -31.77 17.29 3.87
CA ASP A 10 -31.17 16.64 2.68
C ASP A 10 -29.98 17.41 2.08
N LEU A 11 -29.93 18.74 2.20
CA LEU A 11 -28.90 19.57 1.57
C LEU A 11 -27.58 19.63 2.37
N THR A 12 -27.61 19.52 3.70
CA THR A 12 -26.39 19.46 4.52
C THR A 12 -25.72 18.09 4.51
N ARG A 13 -26.49 17.00 4.33
CA ARG A 13 -25.97 15.63 4.14
C ARG A 13 -25.12 15.48 2.88
N HIS A 14 -25.49 16.19 1.80
CA HIS A 14 -24.79 16.10 0.51
C HIS A 14 -23.64 17.11 0.37
N ALA A 15 -23.68 18.25 1.08
CA ALA A 15 -22.61 19.25 1.04
C ALA A 15 -21.31 18.82 1.76
N TYR A 16 -21.37 17.76 2.58
CA TYR A 16 -20.20 17.15 3.24
C TYR A 16 -19.56 16.02 2.43
N GLN A 17 -19.97 15.76 1.18
CA GLN A 17 -19.29 14.83 0.26
C GLN A 17 -18.07 15.47 -0.44
N GLY A 18 -17.28 16.23 0.32
CA GLY A 18 -15.86 16.41 -0.03
C GLY A 18 -15.13 15.10 0.26
N SER A 19 -14.10 14.79 -0.54
CA SER A 19 -13.29 13.54 -0.47
C SER A 19 -13.27 12.88 0.93
N PRO A 20 -13.64 11.59 1.08
CA PRO A 20 -13.82 10.90 2.36
C PRO A 20 -12.53 10.70 3.19
N HIS A 21 -11.44 11.41 2.86
CA HIS A 21 -10.09 11.12 3.32
C HIS A 21 -9.42 12.22 4.14
N THR A 22 -10.09 13.31 4.50
CA THR A 22 -9.45 14.36 5.31
C THR A 22 -10.30 14.78 6.50
N PRO A 23 -9.99 14.27 7.71
CA PRO A 23 -10.65 14.69 8.93
C PRO A 23 -10.48 16.20 9.22
N SER A 24 -9.47 16.85 8.66
CA SER A 24 -8.98 18.17 9.09
C SER A 24 -9.70 19.40 8.51
N ARG A 25 -10.37 19.30 7.36
CA ARG A 25 -10.63 20.49 6.51
C ARG A 25 -11.63 21.53 7.02
N ASN A 26 -12.37 21.26 8.09
CA ASN A 26 -13.43 22.16 8.58
C ASN A 26 -13.15 22.83 9.94
N ILE A 27 -12.12 22.41 10.69
CA ILE A 27 -11.86 22.96 12.04
C ILE A 27 -11.16 24.33 11.98
N GLU A 28 -10.26 24.57 11.02
CA GLU A 28 -9.56 25.85 10.89
C GLU A 28 -10.53 27.01 10.67
N ALA A 29 -11.51 26.85 9.78
CA ALA A 29 -12.56 27.84 9.56
C ALA A 29 -13.42 28.10 10.82
N LEU A 30 -13.64 27.06 11.64
CA LEU A 30 -14.36 27.20 12.91
C LEU A 30 -13.52 27.84 14.01
N LYS A 31 -12.19 27.71 13.98
CA LYS A 31 -11.29 28.49 14.84
C LYS A 31 -11.33 29.98 14.50
N GLU A 32 -11.38 30.31 13.22
CA GLU A 32 -11.47 31.71 12.76
C GLU A 32 -12.85 32.34 13.06
N PHE A 33 -13.91 31.53 13.03
CA PHE A 33 -15.29 31.98 13.25
C PHE A 33 -16.04 31.09 14.27
N PRO A 34 -15.66 31.10 15.56
CA PRO A 34 -16.25 30.21 16.57
C PRO A 34 -17.75 30.45 16.79
N GLN A 35 -18.26 31.65 16.49
CA GLN A 35 -19.67 32.01 16.64
C GLN A 35 -20.63 31.18 15.77
N ILE A 36 -20.14 30.58 14.69
CA ILE A 36 -20.96 29.70 13.84
C ILE A 36 -20.87 28.23 14.25
N ALA A 37 -19.97 27.85 15.19
CA ALA A 37 -19.78 26.47 15.60
C ALA A 37 -21.05 25.85 16.20
N GLY A 38 -21.86 26.62 16.93
CA GLY A 38 -23.15 26.17 17.44
C GLY A 38 -24.12 25.71 16.34
N ASN A 39 -24.02 26.27 15.13
CA ASN A 39 -24.84 25.86 13.98
C ASN A 39 -24.42 24.49 13.41
N PHE A 40 -23.27 23.95 13.82
CA PHE A 40 -22.77 22.63 13.43
C PHE A 40 -22.90 21.60 14.57
N GLY A 41 -23.68 21.92 15.61
CA GLY A 41 -23.92 21.03 16.74
C GLY A 41 -22.82 21.05 17.80
N PHE A 42 -21.87 22.00 17.77
CA PHE A 42 -20.87 22.13 18.82
C PHE A 42 -21.55 22.65 20.11
N ASN A 43 -21.51 21.86 21.17
CA ASN A 43 -21.98 22.27 22.49
C ASN A 43 -21.04 23.33 23.12
N PRO A 44 -21.41 23.94 24.26
CA PRO A 44 -20.58 24.97 24.90
C PRO A 44 -19.16 24.53 25.24
N LEU A 45 -18.96 23.26 25.62
CA LEU A 45 -17.63 22.70 25.88
C LEU A 45 -16.82 22.58 24.59
N SER A 46 -17.41 22.03 23.54
CA SER A 46 -16.78 21.91 22.21
C SER A 46 -16.41 23.28 21.63
N GLN A 47 -17.22 24.31 21.86
CA GLN A 47 -16.90 25.69 21.48
C GLN A 47 -15.71 26.24 22.28
N ALA A 48 -15.67 26.02 23.59
CA ALA A 48 -14.53 26.43 24.43
C ALA A 48 -13.23 25.69 24.07
N ILE A 49 -13.33 24.43 23.61
CA ILE A 49 -12.19 23.67 23.07
C ILE A 49 -11.69 24.32 21.78
N LEU A 50 -12.58 24.70 20.85
CA LEU A 50 -12.21 25.37 19.60
C LEU A 50 -11.49 26.70 19.83
N THR A 51 -11.90 27.47 20.84
CA THR A 51 -11.30 28.76 21.19
C THR A 51 -10.07 28.63 22.11
N GLU A 52 -9.70 27.41 22.50
CA GLU A 52 -8.55 27.11 23.36
C GLU A 52 -8.60 27.81 24.74
N GLU A 53 -9.80 28.04 25.26
CA GLU A 53 -10.02 28.66 26.58
C GLU A 53 -9.90 27.61 27.70
N GLU A 54 -8.68 27.28 28.11
CA GLU A 54 -8.40 26.23 29.11
C GLU A 54 -9.19 26.40 30.42
N GLU A 55 -9.31 27.61 30.96
CA GLU A 55 -10.08 27.88 32.19
C GLU A 55 -11.58 27.60 32.01
N THR A 56 -12.15 28.03 30.87
CA THR A 56 -13.55 27.79 30.51
C THR A 56 -13.79 26.29 30.33
N VAL A 57 -12.87 25.58 29.68
CA VAL A 57 -12.94 24.11 29.51
C VAL A 57 -12.90 23.41 30.87
N GLN A 58 -11.96 23.75 31.76
CA GLN A 58 -11.90 23.16 33.10
C GLN A 58 -13.17 23.42 33.91
N PHE A 59 -13.73 24.63 33.81
CA PHE A 59 -14.98 24.98 34.46
C PHE A 59 -16.15 24.15 33.91
N LEU A 60 -16.31 24.08 32.59
CA LEU A 60 -17.42 23.38 31.94
C LEU A 60 -17.37 21.88 32.18
N VAL A 61 -16.19 21.26 32.10
CA VAL A 61 -16.00 19.84 32.39
C VAL A 61 -16.41 19.50 33.83
N LYS A 62 -16.10 20.36 34.80
CA LYS A 62 -16.44 20.14 36.22
C LYS A 62 -17.91 20.40 36.52
N GLN A 63 -18.51 21.45 35.95
CA GLN A 63 -19.87 21.88 36.28
C GLN A 63 -20.94 21.18 35.42
N TYR A 64 -20.60 20.82 34.18
CA TYR A 64 -21.52 20.25 33.20
C TYR A 64 -20.91 19.00 32.53
N PRO A 65 -20.64 17.92 33.28
CA PRO A 65 -19.98 16.72 32.76
C PRO A 65 -20.77 16.04 31.63
N SER A 66 -22.09 16.28 31.51
CA SER A 66 -22.90 15.76 30.41
C SER A 66 -22.43 16.23 29.03
N TYR A 67 -21.82 17.41 28.92
CA TYR A 67 -21.31 17.93 27.66
C TYR A 67 -20.19 17.07 27.06
N MET A 68 -19.52 16.24 27.88
CA MET A 68 -18.52 15.29 27.39
C MET A 68 -19.10 14.18 26.50
N ARG A 69 -20.39 13.86 26.65
CA ARG A 69 -21.09 12.81 25.87
C ARG A 69 -21.82 13.33 24.64
N GLU A 70 -21.96 14.65 24.52
CA GLU A 70 -22.60 15.26 23.36
C GLU A 70 -21.63 15.33 22.19
N VAL A 71 -22.15 15.08 20.98
CA VAL A 71 -21.38 15.07 19.74
C VAL A 71 -21.91 16.12 18.77
N ASP A 72 -21.04 16.58 17.88
CA ASP A 72 -21.44 17.48 16.80
C ASP A 72 -22.21 16.75 15.67
N TYR A 73 -22.59 17.47 14.61
CA TYR A 73 -23.28 16.85 13.47
C TYR A 73 -22.45 15.85 12.66
N CYS A 74 -21.13 15.84 12.85
CA CYS A 74 -20.24 14.83 12.28
C CYS A 74 -20.08 13.60 13.21
N GLY A 75 -20.75 13.58 14.36
CA GLY A 75 -20.62 12.53 15.36
C GLY A 75 -19.33 12.64 16.19
N ARG A 76 -18.62 13.77 16.12
CA ARG A 76 -17.34 13.96 16.81
C ARG A 76 -17.59 14.34 18.28
N SER A 77 -16.94 13.59 19.17
CA SER A 77 -16.88 13.91 20.60
C SER A 77 -15.91 15.06 20.92
N PRO A 78 -15.96 15.63 22.12
CA PRO A 78 -14.99 16.64 22.57
C PRO A 78 -13.52 16.18 22.47
N VAL A 79 -13.25 14.88 22.60
CA VAL A 79 -11.90 14.30 22.43
C VAL A 79 -11.43 14.46 20.98
N HIS A 80 -12.27 14.14 19.99
CA HIS A 80 -11.95 14.34 18.57
C HIS A 80 -11.61 15.80 18.28
N ILE A 81 -12.44 16.73 18.81
CA ILE A 81 -12.30 18.16 18.56
C ILE A 81 -10.98 18.68 19.18
N ALA A 82 -10.63 18.25 20.39
CA ALA A 82 -9.38 18.65 21.05
C ALA A 82 -8.13 18.24 20.24
N ILE A 83 -8.14 17.04 19.64
CA ILE A 83 -7.04 16.56 18.79
C ILE A 83 -6.92 17.41 17.52
N GLN A 84 -8.05 17.73 16.90
CA GLN A 84 -8.07 18.59 15.72
C GLN A 84 -7.56 19.99 16.00
N VAL A 85 -7.89 20.54 17.18
CA VAL A 85 -7.35 21.81 17.67
C VAL A 85 -5.82 21.75 17.80
N GLY A 86 -5.25 20.62 18.22
CA GLY A 86 -3.80 20.39 18.22
C GLY A 86 -3.07 20.88 19.46
N ASN A 87 -3.78 21.07 20.57
CA ASN A 87 -3.18 21.52 21.82
C ASN A 87 -3.12 20.33 22.80
N PRO A 88 -1.92 19.75 23.06
CA PRO A 88 -1.78 18.59 23.96
C PRO A 88 -2.18 18.88 25.41
N ASN A 89 -1.97 20.09 25.91
CA ASN A 89 -2.37 20.46 27.28
C ASN A 89 -3.88 20.46 27.42
N LEU A 90 -4.56 21.05 26.43
CA LEU A 90 -6.02 21.05 26.36
C LEU A 90 -6.56 19.63 26.24
N LEU A 91 -5.94 18.79 25.41
CA LEU A 91 -6.29 17.38 25.30
C LEU A 91 -6.14 16.65 26.65
N SER A 92 -5.07 16.90 27.41
CA SER A 92 -4.86 16.32 28.74
C SER A 92 -6.03 16.61 29.68
N ILE A 93 -6.51 17.87 29.71
CA ILE A 93 -7.66 18.27 30.55
C ILE A 93 -8.92 17.50 30.15
N ILE A 94 -9.15 17.32 28.85
CA ILE A 94 -10.31 16.59 28.32
C ILE A 94 -10.21 15.09 28.64
N LEU A 95 -9.02 14.50 28.54
CA LEU A 95 -8.79 13.09 28.81
C LEU A 95 -8.92 12.75 30.30
N GLU A 96 -8.49 13.64 31.20
CA GLU A 96 -8.69 13.47 32.66
C GLU A 96 -10.16 13.33 33.07
N ALA A 97 -11.07 13.89 32.26
CA ALA A 97 -12.51 13.82 32.49
C ALA A 97 -13.26 12.85 31.58
N ALA A 98 -12.58 12.28 30.58
CA ALA A 98 -13.18 11.32 29.66
C ALA A 98 -13.27 9.93 30.31
N ASP A 99 -14.42 9.29 30.20
CA ASP A 99 -14.54 7.87 30.51
C ASP A 99 -14.16 7.00 29.28
N PRO A 100 -13.95 5.68 29.45
CA PRO A 100 -13.54 4.80 28.35
C PRO A 100 -14.51 4.76 27.16
N ASP A 101 -15.80 5.03 27.37
CA ASP A 101 -16.80 5.04 26.30
C ASP A 101 -16.62 6.27 25.41
N ILE A 102 -16.37 7.44 26.02
CA ILE A 102 -16.15 8.70 25.30
C ILE A 102 -14.79 8.70 24.61
N LEU A 103 -13.76 8.15 25.25
CA LEU A 103 -12.42 8.02 24.69
C LEU A 103 -12.41 7.14 23.42
N ASN A 104 -13.24 6.09 23.41
CA ASN A 104 -13.28 5.08 22.37
C ASN A 104 -14.61 5.07 21.59
N CYS A 105 -15.26 6.24 21.50
CA CYS A 105 -16.39 6.44 20.60
C CYS A 105 -15.90 6.76 19.19
N THR A 106 -16.61 6.31 18.18
CA THR A 106 -16.30 6.68 16.79
C THR A 106 -17.22 7.79 16.30
N ASP A 107 -16.73 8.57 15.34
CA ASP A 107 -17.55 9.53 14.61
C ASP A 107 -18.47 8.87 13.55
N ASN A 108 -19.14 9.68 12.72
CA ASN A 108 -20.05 9.19 11.67
C ASN A 108 -19.35 8.41 10.56
N ILE A 109 -18.02 8.52 10.41
CA ILE A 109 -17.22 7.76 9.44
C ILE A 109 -16.44 6.61 10.12
N GLN A 110 -16.79 6.29 11.36
CA GLN A 110 -16.23 5.21 12.17
C GLN A 110 -14.75 5.37 12.54
N LEU A 111 -14.24 6.61 12.57
CA LEU A 111 -12.90 6.91 13.06
C LEU A 111 -12.92 7.14 14.57
N TYR A 112 -11.91 6.62 15.27
CA TYR A 112 -11.66 6.88 16.68
C TYR A 112 -10.87 8.17 16.88
N PRO A 113 -10.86 8.76 18.09
CA PRO A 113 -9.98 9.88 18.39
C PRO A 113 -8.51 9.57 18.10
N ILE A 114 -8.03 8.37 18.43
CA ILE A 114 -6.65 7.96 18.15
C ILE A 114 -6.32 8.00 16.65
N ASP A 115 -7.28 7.70 15.77
CA ASP A 115 -7.10 7.73 14.31
C ASP A 115 -6.83 9.16 13.81
N TYR A 116 -7.52 10.15 14.40
CA TYR A 116 -7.27 11.57 14.12
C TYR A 116 -5.85 11.99 14.56
N ALA A 117 -5.40 11.51 15.72
CA ALA A 117 -4.06 11.82 16.22
C ALA A 117 -2.97 11.18 15.33
N MET A 118 -3.18 9.93 14.88
CA MET A 118 -2.27 9.26 13.94
C MET A 118 -2.19 10.02 12.62
N PHE A 119 -3.34 10.39 12.04
CA PHE A 119 -3.39 11.17 10.81
C PHE A 119 -2.73 12.53 10.94
N LYS A 120 -2.84 13.19 12.10
CA LYS A 120 -2.17 14.47 12.34
C LYS A 120 -0.66 14.31 12.50
N SER A 121 -0.22 13.25 13.18
CA SER A 121 1.20 12.94 13.36
C SER A 121 1.95 12.62 12.06
N SER A 122 1.24 12.16 11.02
CA SER A 122 1.83 11.84 9.72
C SER A 122 2.05 13.10 8.86
N GLN A 123 1.44 14.23 9.22
CA GLN A 123 1.62 15.50 8.53
C GLN A 123 2.94 16.14 8.95
N LYS A 124 3.82 16.43 7.97
CA LYS A 124 5.18 16.98 8.18
C LYS A 124 5.24 18.34 8.90
N GLN A 125 4.10 19.00 9.14
CA GLN A 125 4.04 20.38 9.62
C GLN A 125 3.87 20.49 11.15
N ASP A 126 3.52 19.40 11.84
CA ASP A 126 3.20 19.43 13.27
C ASP A 126 4.19 18.55 14.07
N ASN A 127 5.28 19.17 14.53
CA ASN A 127 6.33 18.47 15.27
C ASN A 127 5.86 17.92 16.62
N ASP A 128 4.74 18.39 17.17
CA ASP A 128 4.26 18.02 18.50
C ASP A 128 3.04 17.10 18.48
N ALA A 129 2.53 16.75 17.29
CA ALA A 129 1.38 15.86 17.15
C ALA A 129 1.56 14.46 17.78
N TYR A 130 2.80 13.97 17.89
CA TYR A 130 3.10 12.71 18.59
C TYR A 130 2.71 12.76 20.07
N LYS A 131 2.73 13.93 20.72
CA LYS A 131 2.33 14.08 22.13
C LYS A 131 0.86 13.74 22.33
N MET A 132 0.00 14.06 21.35
CA MET A 132 -1.41 13.70 21.41
C MET A 132 -1.61 12.18 21.29
N VAL A 133 -0.79 11.52 20.45
CA VAL A 133 -0.79 10.06 20.37
C VAL A 133 -0.38 9.46 21.72
N ASP A 134 0.70 9.94 22.32
CA ASP A 134 1.18 9.45 23.64
C ASP A 134 0.09 9.60 24.71
N LEU A 135 -0.51 10.78 24.85
CA LEU A 135 -1.60 11.05 25.81
C LEU A 135 -2.78 10.09 25.64
N LEU A 136 -3.19 9.82 24.40
CA LEU A 136 -4.31 8.92 24.11
C LEU A 136 -3.96 7.47 24.41
N LEU A 137 -2.74 7.03 24.08
CA LEU A 137 -2.29 5.66 24.36
C LEU A 137 -2.14 5.39 25.86
N GLU A 138 -1.62 6.38 26.61
CA GLU A 138 -1.53 6.38 28.07
C GLU A 138 -2.93 6.36 28.72
N SER A 139 -3.91 7.02 28.11
CA SER A 139 -5.31 7.03 28.57
C SER A 139 -6.09 5.77 28.20
N SER A 140 -5.43 4.70 27.72
CA SER A 140 -6.06 3.42 27.33
C SER A 140 -6.98 3.51 26.10
N SER A 141 -6.62 4.35 25.12
CA SER A 141 -7.28 4.32 23.80
C SER A 141 -7.11 2.97 23.11
N VAL A 142 -8.07 2.61 22.27
CA VAL A 142 -8.03 1.40 21.42
C VAL A 142 -6.89 1.45 20.41
N LEU A 143 -6.40 0.26 20.03
CA LEU A 143 -5.42 0.07 18.96
C LEU A 143 -5.88 -1.06 18.04
N PHE A 144 -6.81 -0.74 17.14
CA PHE A 144 -7.33 -1.67 16.14
C PHE A 144 -6.57 -1.57 14.82
N GLN A 145 -6.88 -2.49 13.89
CA GLN A 145 -6.22 -2.60 12.60
C GLN A 145 -6.09 -1.25 11.87
N HIS A 146 -7.18 -0.48 11.78
CA HIS A 146 -7.15 0.81 11.08
C HIS A 146 -6.20 1.83 11.72
N SER A 147 -6.17 1.88 13.06
CA SER A 147 -5.26 2.74 13.83
C SER A 147 -3.80 2.34 13.63
N LEU A 148 -3.52 1.04 13.54
CA LEU A 148 -2.18 0.51 13.25
C LEU A 148 -1.75 0.82 11.82
N ASP A 149 -2.62 0.60 10.83
CA ASP A 149 -2.37 0.94 9.42
C ASP A 149 -1.97 2.42 9.31
N MET A 150 -2.78 3.35 9.86
CA MET A 150 -2.48 4.79 9.79
C MET A 150 -1.26 5.21 10.63
N GLY A 151 -1.09 4.66 11.83
CA GLY A 151 -0.05 5.09 12.76
C GLY A 151 1.35 4.61 12.36
N LEU A 152 1.47 3.39 11.84
CA LEU A 152 2.77 2.81 11.45
C LEU A 152 3.22 3.22 10.05
N GLU A 153 2.31 3.73 9.21
CA GLU A 153 2.65 4.45 7.97
C GLU A 153 3.17 5.88 8.20
N SER A 154 3.01 6.44 9.42
CA SER A 154 3.50 7.79 9.77
C SER A 154 5.00 7.97 9.49
N HIS A 155 5.47 9.18 9.21
CA HIS A 155 6.91 9.46 9.13
C HIS A 155 7.55 9.69 10.51
N CYS A 156 6.75 9.81 11.57
CA CYS A 156 7.21 10.12 12.91
C CYS A 156 7.65 8.85 13.66
N LEU A 157 8.97 8.64 13.79
CA LEU A 157 9.52 7.49 14.52
C LEU A 157 9.03 7.44 15.99
N ARG A 158 8.87 8.58 16.66
CA ARG A 158 8.35 8.62 18.04
C ARG A 158 6.94 8.04 18.14
N THR A 159 6.08 8.40 17.18
CA THR A 159 4.72 7.86 17.08
C THR A 159 4.76 6.34 16.90
N LYS A 160 5.57 5.84 15.96
CA LYS A 160 5.73 4.39 15.73
C LYS A 160 6.22 3.65 16.97
N THR A 161 7.25 4.19 17.64
CA THR A 161 7.80 3.63 18.87
C THR A 161 6.74 3.54 19.96
N SER A 162 5.97 4.62 20.16
CA SER A 162 4.91 4.66 21.15
C SER A 162 3.81 3.63 20.86
N ILE A 163 3.37 3.53 19.60
CA ILE A 163 2.40 2.50 19.17
C ILE A 163 2.91 1.10 19.50
N ILE A 164 4.15 0.77 19.11
CA ILE A 164 4.72 -0.57 19.31
C ILE A 164 4.82 -0.92 20.79
N GLN A 165 5.32 0.00 21.62
CA GLN A 165 5.45 -0.21 23.06
C GLN A 165 4.08 -0.45 23.72
N HIS A 166 3.11 0.41 23.41
CA HIS A 166 1.75 0.32 23.96
C HIS A 166 0.99 -0.89 23.42
N LEU A 167 1.24 -1.31 22.18
CA LEU A 167 0.71 -2.54 21.61
C LEU A 167 1.29 -3.76 22.33
N ALA A 168 2.60 -3.82 22.55
CA ALA A 168 3.23 -4.92 23.28
C ALA A 168 2.67 -5.07 24.70
N GLN A 169 2.49 -3.96 25.41
CA GLN A 169 1.86 -3.96 26.75
C GLN A 169 0.43 -4.51 26.72
N ARG A 170 -0.39 -4.11 25.75
CA ARG A 170 -1.76 -4.62 25.57
C ARG A 170 -1.77 -6.10 25.23
N ARG A 171 -0.84 -6.56 24.40
CA ARG A 171 -0.67 -7.98 24.03
C ARG A 171 -0.25 -8.83 25.22
N ASN A 172 0.67 -8.35 26.06
CA ASN A 172 1.05 -9.03 27.30
C ASN A 172 -0.12 -9.09 28.29
N SER A 173 -0.94 -8.04 28.37
CA SER A 173 -2.13 -8.02 29.22
C SER A 173 -3.19 -9.01 28.74
N LEU A 174 -3.41 -9.09 27.43
CA LEU A 174 -4.30 -10.09 26.81
C LEU A 174 -3.79 -11.52 27.03
N GLU A 175 -2.48 -11.73 26.90
CA GLU A 175 -1.86 -13.03 27.16
C GLU A 175 -2.01 -13.45 28.63
N LEU A 176 -1.79 -12.54 29.58
CA LEU A 176 -1.98 -12.81 31.00
C LEU A 176 -3.45 -13.18 31.33
N LEU A 177 -4.40 -12.43 30.76
CA LEU A 177 -5.83 -12.75 30.88
C LEU A 177 -6.16 -14.14 30.33
N ALA A 178 -5.59 -14.49 29.17
CA ALA A 178 -5.74 -15.81 28.57
C ALA A 178 -5.11 -16.92 29.43
N ALA A 179 -3.88 -16.73 29.91
CA ALA A 179 -3.16 -17.71 30.71
C ALA A 179 -3.84 -18.00 32.05
N THR A 180 -4.58 -17.02 32.61
CA THR A 180 -5.33 -17.18 33.86
C THR A 180 -6.73 -17.76 33.67
N THR A 181 -7.26 -17.74 32.45
CA THR A 181 -8.66 -18.11 32.16
C THR A 181 -8.78 -19.41 31.36
N LEU A 182 -7.84 -19.68 30.46
CA LEU A 182 -7.91 -20.78 29.51
C LEU A 182 -7.32 -22.09 30.08
N PRO A 183 -7.82 -23.26 29.66
CA PRO A 183 -7.20 -24.55 29.98
C PRO A 183 -5.78 -24.67 29.43
N THR A 184 -4.94 -25.49 30.07
CA THR A 184 -3.54 -25.70 29.67
C THR A 184 -3.37 -26.19 28.22
N GLU A 185 -4.29 -27.01 27.71
CA GLU A 185 -4.24 -27.49 26.33
C GLU A 185 -4.43 -26.34 25.33
N GLU A 186 -5.40 -25.45 25.55
CA GLU A 186 -5.63 -24.29 24.68
C GLU A 186 -4.50 -23.27 24.77
N ILE A 187 -3.94 -23.06 25.97
CA ILE A 187 -2.74 -22.22 26.17
C ILE A 187 -1.58 -22.74 25.29
N LYS A 188 -1.41 -24.06 25.22
CA LYS A 188 -0.37 -24.69 24.40
C LYS A 188 -0.69 -24.59 22.91
N GLU A 189 -1.94 -24.83 22.50
CA GLU A 189 -2.38 -24.70 21.09
C GLU A 189 -2.25 -23.28 20.56
N LEU A 190 -2.58 -22.28 21.39
CA LEU A 190 -2.45 -20.86 21.05
C LEU A 190 -1.00 -20.36 21.13
N GLY A 191 -0.07 -21.18 21.63
CA GLY A 191 1.34 -20.85 21.74
C GLY A 191 1.65 -19.76 22.75
N LEU A 192 0.89 -19.69 23.85
CA LEU A 192 1.07 -18.66 24.88
C LEU A 192 2.22 -19.01 25.84
N CYS A 193 2.68 -17.99 26.58
CA CYS A 193 3.71 -18.07 27.62
C CYS A 193 5.09 -18.51 27.10
N GLN A 194 5.42 -18.19 25.85
CA GLN A 194 6.70 -18.55 25.23
C GLN A 194 7.80 -17.51 25.42
N GLY A 195 7.53 -16.43 26.19
CA GLY A 195 8.48 -15.32 26.38
C GLY A 195 8.59 -14.38 25.17
N LYS A 196 7.67 -14.49 24.21
CA LYS A 196 7.52 -13.62 23.03
C LYS A 196 6.20 -12.87 23.15
N THR A 197 6.15 -11.64 22.65
CA THR A 197 4.93 -10.84 22.63
C THR A 197 3.89 -11.48 21.71
N LEU A 198 2.65 -11.63 22.22
CA LEU A 198 1.52 -12.19 21.48
C LEU A 198 1.21 -11.33 20.24
N ASP A 199 1.26 -11.93 19.05
CA ASP A 199 1.13 -11.22 17.77
C ASP A 199 0.02 -11.83 16.90
N ARG A 200 0.37 -12.69 15.92
CA ARG A 200 -0.60 -13.36 15.03
C ARG A 200 -1.77 -14.01 15.77
N ASN A 201 -1.51 -14.70 16.87
CA ASN A 201 -2.57 -15.40 17.58
C ASN A 201 -3.43 -14.47 18.46
N ALA A 202 -3.15 -13.18 18.54
CA ALA A 202 -3.87 -12.25 19.42
C ALA A 202 -5.39 -12.23 19.15
N ALA A 203 -5.79 -12.22 17.88
CA ALA A 203 -7.20 -12.27 17.51
C ALA A 203 -7.87 -13.61 17.88
N ASN A 204 -7.16 -14.72 17.75
CA ASN A 204 -7.64 -16.05 18.14
C ASN A 204 -7.79 -16.14 19.67
N VAL A 205 -6.81 -15.61 20.42
CA VAL A 205 -6.86 -15.53 21.88
C VAL A 205 -8.07 -14.73 22.36
N GLN A 206 -8.30 -13.55 21.77
CA GLN A 206 -9.51 -12.77 22.06
C GLN A 206 -10.76 -13.60 21.77
N SER A 207 -10.84 -14.26 20.62
CA SER A 207 -12.00 -15.08 20.24
C SER A 207 -12.27 -16.20 21.24
N CYS A 208 -11.23 -16.90 21.72
CA CYS A 208 -11.34 -17.96 22.74
C CYS A 208 -11.83 -17.42 24.10
N LEU A 209 -11.36 -16.24 24.50
CA LEU A 209 -11.81 -15.57 25.72
C LEU A 209 -13.27 -15.12 25.61
N THR A 210 -13.65 -14.52 24.48
CA THR A 210 -15.03 -14.05 24.27
C THR A 210 -16.03 -15.19 24.14
N ALA A 211 -15.65 -16.32 23.52
CA ALA A 211 -16.47 -17.53 23.47
C ALA A 211 -16.85 -18.07 24.86
N ARG A 212 -16.06 -17.72 25.88
CA ARG A 212 -16.31 -18.06 27.30
C ARG A 212 -17.02 -16.95 28.07
N SER A 213 -17.53 -15.93 27.37
CA SER A 213 -18.14 -14.75 27.99
C SER A 213 -17.21 -14.02 28.98
N CYS A 214 -15.88 -14.09 28.74
CA CYS A 214 -14.92 -13.30 29.50
C CYS A 214 -15.09 -11.82 29.12
N ASN A 215 -15.16 -10.94 30.13
CA ASN A 215 -15.18 -9.51 29.88
C ASN A 215 -13.76 -9.01 29.59
N ILE A 216 -13.51 -8.62 28.35
CA ILE A 216 -12.22 -8.13 27.88
C ILE A 216 -12.31 -6.60 27.80
N GLU A 217 -11.41 -5.90 28.48
CA GLU A 217 -11.38 -4.44 28.42
C GLU A 217 -11.16 -3.96 26.97
N LYS A 218 -11.87 -2.92 26.56
CA LYS A 218 -11.84 -2.44 25.16
C LYS A 218 -10.43 -2.06 24.70
N SER A 219 -9.60 -1.52 25.61
CA SER A 219 -8.23 -1.08 25.35
C SER A 219 -7.25 -2.22 25.00
N ILE A 220 -7.52 -3.45 25.48
CA ILE A 220 -6.69 -4.65 25.23
C ILE A 220 -7.20 -5.50 24.07
N MET A 221 -8.39 -5.19 23.54
CA MET A 221 -8.96 -5.89 22.39
C MET A 221 -8.12 -5.67 21.13
N VAL A 222 -8.18 -6.67 20.24
CA VAL A 222 -7.55 -6.73 18.91
C VAL A 222 -8.51 -6.24 17.82
N PHE A 223 -9.80 -6.53 17.98
CA PHE A 223 -10.87 -6.14 17.06
C PHE A 223 -12.21 -5.95 17.78
N GLU A 224 -13.13 -5.22 17.17
CA GLU A 224 -14.54 -5.15 17.62
C GLU A 224 -15.37 -6.28 16.98
N GLN A 225 -16.13 -7.02 17.79
CA GLN A 225 -16.95 -8.14 17.31
C GLN A 225 -17.97 -7.73 16.25
N ASP A 226 -18.60 -6.57 16.39
CA ASP A 226 -19.66 -6.09 15.50
C ASP A 226 -19.14 -5.57 14.14
N LYS A 227 -17.82 -5.41 13.99
CA LYS A 227 -17.17 -4.87 12.78
C LYS A 227 -16.36 -5.91 11.98
N LEU A 228 -16.48 -7.19 12.33
CA LEU A 228 -15.84 -8.27 11.57
C LEU A 228 -16.46 -8.40 10.17
N THR A 229 -15.84 -7.80 9.16
CA THR A 229 -16.20 -8.06 7.75
C THR A 229 -15.63 -9.42 7.30
N HIS A 230 -16.20 -10.02 6.26
CA HIS A 230 -15.69 -11.27 5.67
C HIS A 230 -14.21 -11.20 5.23
N ALA A 231 -13.67 -10.00 5.00
CA ALA A 231 -12.27 -9.76 4.65
C ALA A 231 -11.30 -9.76 5.87
N SER A 232 -11.81 -9.63 7.09
CA SER A 232 -11.03 -9.46 8.33
C SER A 232 -10.64 -10.77 9.04
N LYS A 233 -10.70 -11.92 8.36
CA LYS A 233 -10.56 -13.23 9.02
C LYS A 233 -9.13 -13.65 9.34
N ARG A 234 -8.13 -13.07 8.69
CA ARG A 234 -6.73 -13.43 8.95
C ARG A 234 -6.14 -12.44 9.98
N PRO A 235 -5.62 -12.94 11.11
CA PRO A 235 -4.83 -12.10 11.99
C PRO A 235 -3.54 -11.66 11.28
N LYS A 236 -3.32 -10.35 11.19
CA LYS A 236 -2.06 -9.80 10.68
C LYS A 236 -1.00 -9.78 11.78
N SER A 237 0.26 -10.07 11.45
CA SER A 237 1.37 -9.76 12.34
C SER A 237 1.71 -8.28 12.34
N ILE A 238 2.41 -7.82 13.38
CA ILE A 238 2.88 -6.43 13.46
C ILE A 238 3.74 -6.03 12.24
N TYR A 239 4.48 -7.00 11.68
CA TYR A 239 5.38 -6.77 10.55
C TYR A 239 4.63 -6.50 9.24
N GLU A 240 3.36 -6.87 9.13
CA GLU A 240 2.53 -6.52 7.95
C GLU A 240 2.14 -5.03 7.92
N TYR A 241 2.24 -4.33 9.06
CA TYR A 241 1.98 -2.89 9.16
C TYR A 241 3.24 -2.04 9.05
N ILE A 242 4.41 -2.67 9.16
CA ILE A 242 5.71 -1.98 9.17
C ILE A 242 6.27 -1.94 7.74
N CYS A 243 6.86 -0.81 7.37
CA CYS A 243 7.48 -0.63 6.06
C CYS A 243 8.96 -0.22 6.13
N ASP A 244 9.57 -0.10 7.31
CA ASP A 244 10.96 0.35 7.47
C ASP A 244 11.73 -0.48 8.52
N ARG A 245 13.06 -0.54 8.36
CA ARG A 245 13.94 -1.34 9.21
C ARG A 245 13.95 -0.87 10.66
N GLU A 246 14.02 0.43 10.89
CA GLU A 246 14.15 0.98 12.25
C GLU A 246 12.95 0.60 13.11
N THR A 247 11.74 0.72 12.56
CA THR A 247 10.49 0.32 13.20
C THR A 247 10.43 -1.19 13.45
N ALA A 248 10.94 -2.01 12.52
CA ALA A 248 11.01 -3.46 12.69
C ALA A 248 11.95 -3.88 13.84
N GLU A 249 13.09 -3.20 14.00
CA GLU A 249 14.02 -3.40 15.12
C GLU A 249 13.39 -2.97 16.46
N ILE A 250 12.60 -1.91 16.46
CA ILE A 250 11.83 -1.50 17.64
C ILE A 250 10.80 -2.58 18.00
N ALA A 251 10.07 -3.14 17.04
CA ALA A 251 9.15 -4.25 17.28
C ALA A 251 9.89 -5.48 17.85
N LEU A 252 11.02 -5.85 17.26
CA LEU A 252 11.84 -6.97 17.76
C LEU A 252 12.32 -6.74 19.20
N SER A 253 12.75 -5.52 19.51
CA SER A 253 13.20 -5.12 20.85
C SER A 253 12.07 -5.12 21.89
N ASN A 254 10.82 -4.99 21.45
CA ASN A 254 9.61 -5.10 22.28
C ASN A 254 9.02 -6.52 22.31
N GLY A 255 9.81 -7.54 21.92
CA GLY A 255 9.47 -8.95 22.07
C GLY A 255 8.63 -9.56 20.93
N PHE A 256 8.30 -8.79 19.89
CA PHE A 256 7.66 -9.33 18.69
C PHE A 256 8.64 -10.24 17.93
N SER A 257 8.15 -11.38 17.44
CA SER A 257 9.03 -12.41 16.87
C SER A 257 9.17 -12.29 15.36
N ARG A 258 10.41 -12.22 14.88
CA ARG A 258 10.76 -12.23 13.45
C ARG A 258 10.54 -13.58 12.75
N GLU A 259 10.34 -14.67 13.50
CA GLU A 259 10.29 -16.06 13.00
C GLU A 259 9.41 -16.23 11.76
N HIS A 260 8.31 -15.49 11.68
CA HIS A 260 7.40 -15.56 10.55
C HIS A 260 7.17 -14.23 9.82
N ALA A 261 8.00 -13.22 10.08
CA ALA A 261 7.87 -11.92 9.44
C ALA A 261 7.94 -12.02 7.91
N PHE A 262 8.85 -12.85 7.37
CA PHE A 262 8.97 -13.06 5.93
C PHE A 262 7.67 -13.53 5.28
N ILE A 263 7.09 -14.63 5.78
CA ILE A 263 5.92 -15.24 5.13
C ILE A 263 4.68 -14.36 5.23
N ASP A 264 4.54 -13.56 6.29
CA ASP A 264 3.42 -12.61 6.40
C ASP A 264 3.56 -11.44 5.43
N VAL A 265 4.72 -10.79 5.45
CA VAL A 265 4.95 -9.61 4.61
C VAL A 265 4.87 -9.99 3.14
N PHE A 266 5.50 -11.10 2.75
CA PHE A 266 5.44 -11.56 1.37
C PHE A 266 4.07 -12.10 0.96
N ARG A 267 3.30 -12.71 1.86
CA ARG A 267 1.89 -13.02 1.58
C ARG A 267 1.12 -11.76 1.23
N SER A 268 1.29 -10.69 1.98
CA SER A 268 0.55 -9.45 1.75
C SER A 268 1.02 -8.70 0.50
N ILE A 269 2.31 -8.82 0.13
CA ILE A 269 2.83 -8.45 -1.20
C ILE A 269 2.10 -9.23 -2.29
N VAL A 270 2.06 -10.57 -2.18
CA VAL A 270 1.42 -11.47 -3.15
C VAL A 270 -0.07 -11.15 -3.29
N GLU A 271 -0.80 -11.01 -2.18
CA GLU A 271 -2.22 -10.64 -2.15
C GLU A 271 -2.47 -9.30 -2.85
N SER A 272 -1.62 -8.30 -2.58
CA SER A 272 -1.77 -6.98 -3.19
C SER A 272 -1.54 -7.00 -4.69
N VAL A 273 -0.49 -7.71 -5.15
CA VAL A 273 -0.20 -7.86 -6.58
C VAL A 273 -1.34 -8.58 -7.30
N ILE A 274 -1.85 -9.69 -6.75
CA ILE A 274 -2.99 -10.44 -7.33
C ILE A 274 -4.25 -9.56 -7.39
N GLN A 275 -4.51 -8.77 -6.36
CA GLN A 275 -5.66 -7.87 -6.29
C GLN A 275 -5.47 -6.56 -7.09
N GLY A 276 -4.34 -6.35 -7.75
CA GLY A 276 -4.03 -5.11 -8.44
C GLY A 276 -3.94 -3.88 -7.52
N LYS A 277 -3.68 -4.09 -6.22
CA LYS A 277 -3.51 -3.04 -5.21
C LYS A 277 -2.03 -2.72 -5.00
N CYS A 278 -1.75 -1.55 -4.42
CA CYS A 278 -0.41 -1.23 -3.95
C CYS A 278 -0.22 -1.76 -2.53
N TYR A 279 0.79 -2.59 -2.30
CA TYR A 279 1.20 -3.08 -0.97
C TYR A 279 1.92 -2.01 -0.12
N GLY A 280 1.49 -0.75 -0.21
CA GLY A 280 2.33 0.37 0.23
C GLY A 280 3.70 0.33 -0.48
N ARG A 281 4.75 0.86 0.17
CA ARG A 281 6.12 0.86 -0.36
C ARG A 281 7.09 0.48 0.75
N PRO A 282 7.37 -0.83 0.97
CA PRO A 282 8.37 -1.22 1.93
C PRO A 282 9.73 -0.65 1.51
N ASP A 283 10.41 0.00 2.45
CA ASP A 283 11.78 0.46 2.29
C ASP A 283 12.68 -0.73 1.95
N LEU A 284 13.66 -0.50 1.08
CA LEU A 284 14.64 -1.51 0.72
C LEU A 284 15.47 -1.94 1.93
N SER A 285 15.68 -1.06 2.90
CA SER A 285 16.30 -1.42 4.18
C SER A 285 15.48 -2.44 4.97
N TYR A 286 14.15 -2.38 4.85
CA TYR A 286 13.22 -3.32 5.49
C TYR A 286 13.15 -4.64 4.73
N ILE A 287 13.16 -4.61 3.40
CA ILE A 287 13.27 -5.83 2.59
C ILE A 287 14.59 -6.55 2.88
N ASP A 288 15.71 -5.81 2.99
CA ASP A 288 16.99 -6.37 3.44
C ASP A 288 16.86 -7.03 4.82
N TRP A 289 16.17 -6.36 5.74
CA TRP A 289 15.94 -6.87 7.09
C TRP A 289 15.00 -8.07 7.12
N ILE A 290 14.02 -8.19 6.24
CA ILE A 290 13.12 -9.35 6.21
C ILE A 290 13.80 -10.56 5.57
N VAL A 291 14.50 -10.33 4.45
CA VAL A 291 15.20 -11.38 3.69
C VAL A 291 16.50 -11.69 4.41
N ASP A 292 16.43 -12.37 5.55
CA ASP A 292 17.63 -12.81 6.28
C ASP A 292 18.46 -13.82 5.50
N ASP A 293 19.64 -14.17 6.03
CA ASP A 293 20.58 -15.13 5.42
C ASP A 293 20.02 -16.57 5.23
N GLY A 294 18.78 -16.86 5.66
CA GLY A 294 18.10 -18.15 5.46
C GLY A 294 16.91 -18.13 4.48
N VAL A 295 16.54 -16.97 3.95
CA VAL A 295 15.36 -16.82 3.09
C VAL A 295 15.77 -16.89 1.63
N ASP A 296 15.26 -17.89 0.91
CA ASP A 296 15.43 -18.00 -0.53
C ASP A 296 14.24 -17.38 -1.28
N ILE A 297 14.39 -16.12 -1.70
CA ILE A 297 13.37 -15.45 -2.53
C ILE A 297 13.31 -15.98 -3.98
N ALA A 298 14.25 -16.84 -4.39
CA ALA A 298 14.19 -17.54 -5.66
C ALA A 298 13.31 -18.79 -5.61
N SER A 299 12.85 -19.20 -4.41
CA SER A 299 11.93 -20.34 -4.26
C SER A 299 10.52 -20.01 -4.72
N ASP A 300 9.80 -21.03 -5.20
CA ASP A 300 8.42 -20.92 -5.65
C ASP A 300 7.47 -20.54 -4.50
N VAL A 301 6.49 -19.69 -4.81
CA VAL A 301 5.41 -19.38 -3.88
C VAL A 301 4.45 -20.57 -3.81
N PRO A 302 4.10 -21.08 -2.60
CA PRO A 302 3.12 -22.15 -2.48
C PRO A 302 1.77 -21.77 -3.09
N LEU A 303 1.20 -22.64 -3.92
CA LEU A 303 -0.08 -22.40 -4.60
C LEU A 303 -1.26 -22.22 -3.65
N ASP A 304 -1.16 -22.79 -2.44
CA ASP A 304 -2.16 -22.69 -1.38
C ASP A 304 -1.95 -21.49 -0.45
N LEU A 305 -0.90 -20.67 -0.68
CA LEU A 305 -0.65 -19.50 0.15
C LEU A 305 -1.82 -18.51 0.09
N VAL A 306 -2.24 -18.15 -1.13
CA VAL A 306 -3.27 -17.16 -1.44
C VAL A 306 -4.01 -17.61 -2.71
N PRO A 307 -5.34 -17.44 -2.81
CA PRO A 307 -6.05 -17.68 -4.07
C PRO A 307 -5.50 -16.81 -5.20
N GLY A 308 -5.12 -17.45 -6.32
CA GLY A 308 -4.60 -16.76 -7.51
C GLY A 308 -3.07 -16.73 -7.63
N VAL A 309 -2.33 -17.47 -6.79
CA VAL A 309 -0.89 -17.67 -7.00
C VAL A 309 -0.65 -18.39 -8.33
N THR A 310 0.25 -17.85 -9.14
CA THR A 310 0.62 -18.41 -10.44
C THR A 310 1.66 -19.52 -10.26
N PRO A 311 1.52 -20.69 -10.93
CA PRO A 311 2.54 -21.73 -10.91
C PRO A 311 3.93 -21.24 -11.31
N CYS A 312 4.97 -21.85 -10.73
CA CYS A 312 6.38 -21.56 -11.03
C CYS A 312 6.78 -20.07 -10.86
N THR A 313 6.01 -19.32 -10.06
CA THR A 313 6.29 -17.91 -9.77
C THR A 313 6.89 -17.80 -8.38
N THR A 314 8.08 -17.21 -8.30
CA THR A 314 8.87 -17.10 -7.07
C THR A 314 8.53 -15.84 -6.27
N TRP A 315 8.98 -15.77 -5.02
CA TRP A 315 8.82 -14.56 -4.19
C TRP A 315 9.44 -13.31 -4.84
N ALA A 316 10.57 -13.46 -5.52
CA ALA A 316 11.23 -12.38 -6.24
C ALA A 316 10.35 -11.81 -7.37
N HIS A 317 9.54 -12.62 -8.04
CA HIS A 317 8.61 -12.16 -9.07
C HIS A 317 7.54 -11.23 -8.49
N TYR A 318 6.91 -11.64 -7.38
CA TYR A 318 5.89 -10.82 -6.71
C TYR A 318 6.48 -9.55 -6.10
N LEU A 319 7.67 -9.62 -5.52
CA LEU A 319 8.39 -8.45 -5.01
C LEU A 319 8.64 -7.42 -6.14
N MET A 320 9.18 -7.89 -7.27
CA MET A 320 9.48 -7.03 -8.41
C MET A 320 8.22 -6.48 -9.07
N ALA A 321 7.15 -7.27 -9.18
CA ALA A 321 5.84 -6.79 -9.62
C ALA A 321 5.29 -5.67 -8.70
N SER A 322 5.41 -5.86 -7.39
CA SER A 322 5.00 -4.85 -6.40
C SER A 322 5.80 -3.56 -6.52
N PHE A 323 7.12 -3.64 -6.76
CA PHE A 323 7.94 -2.45 -7.02
C PHE A 323 7.55 -1.73 -8.31
N GLY A 324 7.29 -2.48 -9.38
CA GLY A 324 6.78 -1.91 -10.63
C GLY A 324 5.46 -1.18 -10.43
N ASN A 325 4.50 -1.82 -9.74
CA ASN A 325 3.20 -1.22 -9.43
C ASN A 325 3.35 0.02 -8.54
N GLY A 326 4.19 -0.03 -7.51
CA GLY A 326 4.48 1.12 -6.65
C GLY A 326 4.94 2.35 -7.42
N LEU A 327 5.85 2.17 -8.40
CA LEU A 327 6.32 3.25 -9.28
C LEU A 327 5.26 3.79 -10.23
N ARG A 328 4.31 2.95 -10.67
CA ARG A 328 3.20 3.35 -11.53
C ARG A 328 2.35 4.43 -10.86
N TRP A 329 2.13 4.31 -9.56
CA TRP A 329 1.26 5.20 -8.77
C TRP A 329 2.02 6.28 -7.99
N ASN A 330 3.31 6.08 -7.69
CA ASN A 330 4.11 7.00 -6.91
C ASN A 330 5.52 7.17 -7.50
N TRP A 331 5.80 8.36 -8.03
CA TRP A 331 6.90 8.63 -8.97
C TRP A 331 8.27 8.92 -8.32
N VAL A 332 8.50 8.46 -7.08
CA VAL A 332 9.80 8.64 -6.39
C VAL A 332 10.71 7.47 -6.72
N ALA A 333 11.96 7.71 -7.12
CA ALA A 333 12.94 6.65 -7.38
C ALA A 333 13.20 5.80 -6.11
N TYR A 334 13.48 4.51 -6.28
CA TYR A 334 13.95 3.65 -5.17
C TYR A 334 15.42 3.95 -4.88
N ASP A 335 15.89 3.56 -3.70
CA ASP A 335 17.33 3.46 -3.42
C ASP A 335 17.93 2.18 -4.06
N ILE A 336 19.22 1.92 -3.81
CA ILE A 336 19.91 0.74 -4.33
C ILE A 336 19.38 -0.54 -3.68
N LEU A 337 19.05 -1.56 -4.49
CA LEU A 337 18.66 -2.86 -3.95
C LEU A 337 19.81 -3.50 -3.18
N PRO A 338 19.53 -4.09 -2.00
CA PRO A 338 20.51 -4.88 -1.29
C PRO A 338 21.09 -5.95 -2.20
N LEU A 339 22.41 -6.12 -2.16
CA LEU A 339 23.16 -7.00 -3.07
C LEU A 339 22.59 -8.43 -3.16
N LYS A 340 22.12 -8.97 -2.04
CA LYS A 340 21.52 -10.32 -1.98
C LYS A 340 20.19 -10.40 -2.73
N VAL A 341 19.37 -9.36 -2.64
CA VAL A 341 18.07 -9.27 -3.33
C VAL A 341 18.31 -9.04 -4.81
N SER A 342 19.20 -8.11 -5.18
CA SER A 342 19.50 -7.78 -6.57
C SER A 342 20.10 -8.95 -7.36
N LYS A 343 20.91 -9.81 -6.72
CA LYS A 343 21.43 -11.04 -7.33
C LYS A 343 20.32 -12.00 -7.77
N VAL A 344 19.22 -12.07 -7.03
CA VAL A 344 18.09 -12.93 -7.38
C VAL A 344 17.14 -12.23 -8.34
N THR A 345 16.76 -10.98 -8.06
CA THR A 345 15.77 -10.25 -8.87
C THR A 345 16.27 -9.86 -10.27
N PHE A 346 17.59 -9.74 -10.45
CA PHE A 346 18.22 -9.51 -11.75
C PHE A 346 19.11 -10.69 -12.19
N SER A 347 18.82 -11.90 -11.72
CA SER A 347 19.40 -13.12 -12.29
C SER A 347 18.89 -13.33 -13.72
N ASP A 348 19.77 -13.79 -14.61
CA ASP A 348 19.44 -14.20 -15.98
C ASP A 348 18.92 -15.64 -16.08
N ALA A 349 18.75 -16.31 -14.94
CA ALA A 349 18.14 -17.64 -14.87
C ALA A 349 16.70 -17.59 -15.39
N ALA A 350 16.36 -18.55 -16.24
CA ALA A 350 15.00 -18.72 -16.71
C ALA A 350 14.14 -19.33 -15.60
N TYR A 351 13.03 -18.67 -15.27
CA TYR A 351 12.04 -19.17 -14.32
C TYR A 351 10.81 -19.65 -15.12
N GLY A 352 10.76 -20.96 -15.36
CA GLY A 352 9.68 -21.61 -16.12
C GLY A 352 9.84 -21.59 -17.65
N GLU A 353 9.06 -22.43 -18.32
CA GLU A 353 9.03 -22.60 -19.78
C GLU A 353 7.93 -21.73 -20.42
N SER A 354 8.03 -20.40 -20.32
CA SER A 354 7.12 -19.51 -21.07
C SER A 354 7.66 -19.24 -22.48
N GLN A 355 6.86 -19.47 -23.52
CA GLN A 355 7.26 -19.35 -24.93
C GLN A 355 7.10 -17.93 -25.51
N CYS A 356 6.94 -16.90 -24.67
CA CYS A 356 6.65 -15.55 -25.16
C CYS A 356 7.89 -14.81 -25.67
N HIS A 357 7.78 -14.24 -26.87
CA HIS A 357 8.85 -13.47 -27.51
C HIS A 357 9.24 -12.17 -26.77
N CYS A 358 8.47 -11.74 -25.76
CA CYS A 358 8.80 -10.55 -24.96
C CYS A 358 10.11 -10.70 -24.16
N SER A 359 10.58 -11.93 -23.95
CA SER A 359 11.82 -12.23 -23.23
C SER A 359 12.43 -13.53 -23.73
N LEU A 360 13.72 -13.51 -24.08
CA LEU A 360 14.47 -14.72 -24.47
C LEU A 360 14.77 -15.66 -23.30
N LYS A 361 14.54 -15.20 -22.06
CA LYS A 361 14.83 -15.94 -20.81
C LYS A 361 13.56 -16.36 -20.08
N GLY A 362 12.40 -16.23 -20.72
CA GLY A 362 11.11 -16.45 -20.09
C GLY A 362 10.74 -15.34 -19.10
N CYS A 363 9.79 -15.63 -18.22
CA CYS A 363 9.27 -14.68 -17.25
C CYS A 363 10.24 -14.50 -16.08
N THR A 364 11.18 -13.56 -16.17
CA THR A 364 12.10 -13.24 -15.07
C THR A 364 11.49 -12.20 -14.11
N PRO A 365 12.02 -12.01 -12.89
CA PRO A 365 11.55 -10.96 -12.00
C PRO A 365 11.67 -9.54 -12.60
N LEU A 366 12.68 -9.31 -13.47
CA LEU A 366 12.77 -8.07 -14.25
C LEU A 366 11.55 -7.85 -15.14
N ILE A 367 11.08 -8.88 -15.84
CA ILE A 367 9.87 -8.79 -16.69
C ILE A 367 8.65 -8.44 -15.86
N ARG A 368 8.53 -8.98 -14.63
CA ARG A 368 7.45 -8.65 -13.70
C ARG A 368 7.48 -7.21 -13.21
N PHE A 369 8.67 -6.67 -12.97
CA PHE A 369 8.83 -5.25 -12.66
C PHE A 369 8.35 -4.36 -13.81
N LEU A 370 8.73 -4.68 -15.04
CA LEU A 370 8.28 -3.95 -16.22
C LEU A 370 6.77 -4.10 -16.45
N GLU A 371 6.20 -5.28 -16.21
CA GLU A 371 4.75 -5.51 -16.25
C GLU A 371 4.01 -4.64 -15.22
N GLY A 372 4.50 -4.59 -13.97
CA GLY A 372 3.91 -3.77 -12.90
C GLY A 372 3.87 -2.27 -13.19
N LEU A 373 4.80 -1.76 -14.01
CA LEU A 373 4.78 -0.37 -14.48
C LEU A 373 3.61 -0.07 -15.44
N GLY A 374 2.91 -1.09 -15.93
CA GLY A 374 1.72 -0.96 -16.77
C GLY A 374 2.00 -0.87 -18.28
N TRP A 375 3.20 -1.27 -18.73
CA TRP A 375 3.60 -1.21 -20.14
C TRP A 375 2.75 -2.08 -21.08
N ARG A 376 2.12 -3.15 -20.56
CA ARG A 376 1.20 -4.00 -21.35
C ARG A 376 -0.10 -3.31 -21.75
N THR A 377 -0.65 -2.48 -20.87
CA THR A 377 -1.98 -1.88 -21.03
C THR A 377 -1.92 -0.50 -21.68
N TRP A 378 -0.81 -0.15 -22.33
CA TRP A 378 -0.52 1.23 -22.69
C TRP A 378 -0.94 1.56 -24.13
N SER A 379 -1.77 2.59 -24.30
CA SER A 379 -1.94 3.35 -25.56
C SER A 379 -0.95 4.51 -25.64
N PHE A 380 -0.22 4.67 -26.74
CA PHE A 380 0.69 5.80 -27.00
C PHE A 380 -0.06 7.15 -27.13
N GLU A 381 -0.66 7.64 -26.05
CA GLU A 381 -1.30 8.96 -25.96
C GLU A 381 -0.26 9.99 -25.50
N GLY A 382 0.53 10.50 -26.45
CA GLY A 382 1.38 11.68 -26.30
C GLY A 382 2.88 11.42 -26.03
N LEU A 383 3.74 12.10 -26.78
CA LEU A 383 5.20 11.99 -26.72
C LEU A 383 5.79 12.42 -25.36
N GLN A 384 5.24 13.47 -24.74
CA GLN A 384 5.74 13.94 -23.44
C GLN A 384 5.49 12.93 -22.31
N THR A 385 4.32 12.30 -22.30
CA THR A 385 3.93 11.27 -21.33
C THR A 385 4.80 10.02 -21.46
N LEU A 386 5.15 9.64 -22.70
CA LEU A 386 6.12 8.58 -22.97
C LEU A 386 7.49 8.93 -22.41
N MET A 387 7.96 10.15 -22.68
CA MET A 387 9.27 10.60 -22.28
C MET A 387 9.47 10.65 -20.77
N ASP A 388 8.51 11.19 -20.04
CA ASP A 388 8.58 11.26 -18.58
C ASP A 388 8.63 9.87 -17.94
N ARG A 389 7.92 8.88 -18.51
CA ARG A 389 7.95 7.50 -18.01
C ARG A 389 9.26 6.80 -18.32
N LEU A 390 9.82 6.99 -19.51
CA LEU A 390 11.10 6.41 -19.91
C LEU A 390 12.26 6.94 -19.07
N THR A 391 12.29 8.24 -18.80
CA THR A 391 13.28 8.84 -17.89
C THR A 391 13.19 8.17 -16.51
N LYS A 392 11.98 8.00 -15.97
CA LYS A 392 11.77 7.41 -14.64
C LYS A 392 12.05 5.92 -14.57
N LEU A 393 11.73 5.16 -15.63
CA LEU A 393 12.16 3.78 -15.76
C LEU A 393 13.68 3.68 -15.69
N SER A 394 14.38 4.55 -16.42
CA SER A 394 15.84 4.55 -16.46
C SER A 394 16.45 4.95 -15.12
N GLU A 395 15.95 6.00 -14.48
CA GLU A 395 16.35 6.41 -13.13
C GLU A 395 16.11 5.30 -12.10
N SER A 396 14.96 4.62 -12.18
CA SER A 396 14.61 3.53 -11.26
C SER A 396 15.50 2.31 -11.47
N LEU A 397 15.76 1.90 -12.71
CA LEU A 397 16.67 0.80 -13.00
C LEU A 397 18.10 1.13 -12.57
N GLN A 398 18.55 2.37 -12.83
CA GLN A 398 19.87 2.83 -12.40
C GLN A 398 19.99 2.83 -10.88
N ALA A 399 18.93 3.23 -10.16
CA ALA A 399 18.95 3.19 -8.71
C ALA A 399 18.92 1.75 -8.19
N LEU A 400 18.02 0.89 -8.68
CA LEU A 400 17.86 -0.50 -8.21
C LEU A 400 19.10 -1.38 -8.49
N LEU A 401 19.88 -1.08 -9.53
CA LEU A 401 21.06 -1.86 -9.91
C LEU A 401 22.30 -1.40 -9.14
N PRO A 402 22.95 -2.28 -8.35
CA PRO A 402 24.23 -1.92 -7.75
C PRO A 402 25.32 -1.82 -8.83
N ASP A 403 26.28 -0.91 -8.66
CA ASP A 403 27.42 -0.72 -9.57
C ASP A 403 28.41 -1.89 -9.48
N ILE A 404 28.09 -2.98 -10.17
CA ILE A 404 28.84 -4.23 -10.16
C ILE A 404 29.22 -4.56 -11.60
N GLY A 405 30.41 -4.11 -11.98
CA GLY A 405 30.98 -4.18 -13.34
C GLY A 405 30.53 -5.40 -14.15
N GLY A 406 29.65 -5.17 -15.14
CA GLY A 406 29.25 -6.14 -16.16
C GLY A 406 28.25 -7.22 -15.73
N ALA A 407 28.00 -7.44 -14.43
CA ALA A 407 27.15 -8.52 -13.93
C ALA A 407 25.68 -8.40 -14.39
N TYR A 408 25.23 -7.18 -14.67
CA TYR A 408 23.87 -6.87 -15.13
C TYR A 408 23.86 -6.36 -16.59
N SER A 409 24.83 -6.78 -17.40
CA SER A 409 24.92 -6.38 -18.82
C SER A 409 23.70 -6.79 -19.63
N TRP A 410 23.05 -7.91 -19.28
CA TRP A 410 21.86 -8.44 -19.94
C TRP A 410 20.57 -7.65 -19.66
N VAL A 411 20.50 -6.92 -18.54
CA VAL A 411 19.27 -6.23 -18.09
C VAL A 411 18.81 -5.19 -19.10
N TYR A 412 19.74 -4.41 -19.65
CA TYR A 412 19.40 -3.34 -20.58
C TYR A 412 18.88 -3.86 -21.94
N PRO A 413 19.54 -4.84 -22.59
CA PRO A 413 18.96 -5.55 -23.74
C PRO A 413 17.57 -6.14 -23.46
N ALA A 414 17.38 -6.78 -22.30
CA ALA A 414 16.07 -7.33 -21.93
C ALA A 414 14.98 -6.25 -21.78
N VAL A 415 15.32 -5.10 -21.20
CA VAL A 415 14.42 -3.94 -21.12
C VAL A 415 14.08 -3.43 -22.52
N LEU A 416 15.07 -3.22 -23.39
CA LEU A 416 14.83 -2.75 -24.76
C LEU A 416 13.92 -3.70 -25.54
N ARG A 417 14.15 -5.01 -25.42
CA ARG A 417 13.31 -6.03 -26.04
C ARG A 417 11.88 -5.96 -25.52
N TYR A 418 11.68 -5.93 -24.21
CA TYR A 418 10.34 -5.88 -23.61
C TYR A 418 9.59 -4.60 -23.98
N LEU A 419 10.26 -3.44 -23.95
CA LEU A 419 9.67 -2.16 -24.34
C LEU A 419 9.29 -2.17 -25.83
N THR A 420 10.17 -2.67 -26.69
CA THR A 420 9.91 -2.77 -28.14
C THR A 420 8.75 -3.72 -28.42
N PHE A 421 8.73 -4.88 -27.76
CA PHE A 421 7.63 -5.84 -27.85
C PHE A 421 6.29 -5.20 -27.49
N SER A 422 6.23 -4.54 -26.33
CA SER A 422 5.02 -3.87 -25.85
C SER A 422 4.61 -2.72 -26.78
N ALA A 423 5.60 -1.99 -27.32
CA ALA A 423 5.35 -0.85 -28.18
C ALA A 423 4.78 -1.24 -29.56
N LEU A 424 5.16 -2.41 -30.07
CA LEU A 424 4.62 -2.97 -31.31
C LEU A 424 3.21 -3.56 -31.15
N GLY A 425 2.67 -3.59 -29.93
CA GLY A 425 1.34 -4.14 -29.66
C GLY A 425 1.26 -5.66 -29.77
N LEU A 426 2.41 -6.35 -29.71
CA LEU A 426 2.50 -7.81 -29.77
C LEU A 426 1.78 -8.46 -28.58
N ARG A 427 1.10 -9.59 -28.82
CA ARG A 427 0.31 -10.27 -27.79
C ARG A 427 1.19 -11.10 -26.87
N HIS A 428 1.03 -10.92 -25.57
CA HIS A 428 1.76 -11.70 -24.57
C HIS A 428 1.20 -13.12 -24.44
N THR A 429 2.03 -14.12 -24.75
CA THR A 429 1.78 -15.56 -24.51
C THR A 429 2.44 -16.09 -23.22
N CYS A 430 2.94 -15.18 -22.37
CA CYS A 430 3.54 -15.53 -21.09
C CYS A 430 2.47 -15.75 -20.01
N TYR A 431 2.83 -16.48 -18.94
CA TYR A 431 2.05 -16.53 -17.71
C TYR A 431 2.02 -15.13 -17.08
N GLY A 432 1.18 -14.22 -17.52
CA GLY A 432 1.01 -12.89 -16.91
C GLY A 432 0.35 -12.94 -15.51
N LEU A 433 0.51 -11.85 -14.77
CA LEU A 433 -0.31 -11.51 -13.61
C LEU A 433 -1.22 -10.36 -14.09
N GLU A 434 -2.14 -10.64 -15.01
CA GLU A 434 -2.99 -9.57 -15.53
C GLU A 434 -4.05 -9.14 -14.51
N ASN A 435 -4.32 -7.83 -14.52
CA ASN A 435 -5.38 -7.14 -13.79
C ASN A 435 -6.52 -8.07 -13.33
N MET A 436 -6.60 -8.33 -12.02
CA MET A 436 -7.84 -8.82 -11.39
C MET A 436 -8.35 -10.18 -11.90
N GLY A 437 -7.50 -11.13 -12.28
CA GLY A 437 -7.98 -12.49 -12.55
C GLY A 437 -7.09 -13.33 -13.44
N SER A 438 -7.22 -14.64 -13.26
CA SER A 438 -6.51 -15.71 -13.95
C SER A 438 -6.44 -15.51 -15.46
N ILE A 439 -5.24 -15.67 -16.02
CA ILE A 439 -5.06 -15.78 -17.47
C ILE A 439 -5.54 -17.16 -17.91
N PRO A 440 -6.22 -17.29 -19.06
CA PRO A 440 -6.40 -18.60 -19.68
C PRO A 440 -5.01 -19.21 -19.92
N VAL A 441 -4.77 -20.40 -19.39
CA VAL A 441 -3.61 -21.18 -19.80
C VAL A 441 -3.77 -21.40 -21.31
N TRP A 442 -2.98 -20.70 -22.12
CA TRP A 442 -3.00 -20.87 -23.57
C TRP A 442 -2.57 -22.30 -23.87
N GLU A 443 -3.36 -23.02 -24.66
CA GLU A 443 -2.91 -24.31 -25.19
C GLU A 443 -1.77 -24.05 -26.20
N SER A 444 -0.90 -25.04 -26.42
CA SER A 444 0.26 -24.87 -27.33
C SER A 444 -0.16 -24.40 -28.72
N ASP A 445 -1.32 -24.89 -29.19
CA ASP A 445 -1.87 -24.56 -30.51
C ASP A 445 -2.31 -23.09 -30.59
N ASP A 446 -2.87 -22.52 -29.51
CA ASP A 446 -3.26 -21.10 -29.45
C ASP A 446 -2.03 -20.17 -29.48
N ILE A 447 -0.94 -20.59 -28.82
CA ILE A 447 0.32 -19.84 -28.81
C ILE A 447 0.91 -19.79 -30.22
N GLU A 448 0.90 -20.92 -30.93
CA GLU A 448 1.36 -21.01 -32.32
C GLU A 448 0.53 -20.12 -33.24
N GLU A 449 -0.81 -20.13 -33.12
CA GLU A 449 -1.69 -19.27 -33.91
C GLU A 449 -1.40 -17.79 -33.68
N ILE A 450 -1.23 -17.36 -32.41
CA ILE A 450 -0.85 -15.98 -32.09
C ILE A 450 0.50 -15.61 -32.73
N HIS A 451 1.49 -16.50 -32.64
CA HIS A 451 2.82 -16.24 -33.20
C HIS A 451 2.80 -16.16 -34.73
N ASP A 452 1.97 -16.97 -35.39
CA ASP A 452 1.80 -16.93 -36.85
C ASP A 452 1.11 -15.63 -37.30
N GLU A 453 0.05 -15.22 -36.61
CA GLU A 453 -0.64 -13.96 -36.84
C GLU A 453 0.28 -12.74 -36.61
N ASP A 454 1.10 -12.78 -35.57
CA ASP A 454 2.02 -11.69 -35.20
C ASP A 454 3.37 -11.76 -35.94
N SER A 455 3.59 -12.75 -36.81
CA SER A 455 4.89 -13.07 -37.42
C SER A 455 5.61 -11.89 -38.08
N ALA A 456 4.88 -11.02 -38.78
CA ALA A 456 5.44 -9.82 -39.40
C ALA A 456 5.97 -8.81 -38.35
N PHE A 457 5.23 -8.62 -37.26
CA PHE A 457 5.65 -7.75 -36.15
C PHE A 457 6.73 -8.39 -35.29
N LEU A 458 6.75 -9.73 -35.18
CA LEU A 458 7.85 -10.47 -34.54
C LEU A 458 9.15 -10.32 -35.32
N GLN A 459 9.13 -10.37 -36.65
CA GLN A 459 10.33 -10.10 -37.44
C GLN A 459 10.81 -8.65 -37.24
N LEU A 460 9.88 -7.68 -37.25
CA LEU A 460 10.21 -6.28 -36.97
C LEU A 460 10.81 -6.09 -35.56
N LEU A 461 10.32 -6.84 -34.56
CA LEU A 461 10.89 -6.85 -33.21
C LEU A 461 12.36 -7.30 -33.24
N GLU A 462 12.68 -8.41 -33.89
CA GLU A 462 14.06 -8.91 -33.95
C GLU A 462 14.99 -7.91 -34.65
N ASP A 463 14.57 -7.36 -35.80
CA ASP A 463 15.36 -6.39 -36.56
C ASP A 463 15.65 -5.12 -35.72
N LEU A 464 14.64 -4.61 -35.00
CA LEU A 464 14.78 -3.42 -34.15
C LEU A 464 15.66 -3.70 -32.93
N VAL A 465 15.45 -4.83 -32.25
CA VAL A 465 16.24 -5.20 -31.07
C VAL A 465 17.71 -5.40 -31.44
N GLU A 466 18.00 -6.06 -32.57
CA GLU A 466 19.36 -6.20 -33.08
C GLU A 466 20.01 -4.83 -33.37
N GLU A 467 19.29 -3.92 -34.04
CA GLU A 467 19.77 -2.54 -34.27
C GLU A 467 20.08 -1.82 -32.95
N PHE A 468 19.19 -1.93 -31.96
CA PHE A 468 19.36 -1.27 -30.68
C PHE A 468 20.51 -1.86 -29.85
N GLU A 469 20.70 -3.18 -29.87
CA GLU A 469 21.82 -3.85 -29.19
C GLU A 469 23.17 -3.42 -29.80
N ILE A 470 23.27 -3.39 -31.14
CA ILE A 470 24.48 -2.92 -31.84
C ILE A 470 24.80 -1.47 -31.48
N ARG A 471 23.79 -0.59 -31.51
CA ARG A 471 23.98 0.84 -31.22
C ARG A 471 24.24 1.14 -29.74
N SER A 472 23.74 0.29 -28.83
CA SER A 472 23.93 0.47 -27.39
C SER A 472 25.21 -0.16 -26.84
N GLY A 473 25.86 -1.06 -27.58
CA GLY A 473 27.11 -1.74 -27.15
C GLY A 473 28.31 -0.84 -26.85
N SER A 474 28.24 0.47 -27.16
CA SER A 474 29.29 1.48 -26.89
C SER A 474 28.88 2.53 -25.84
N ILE A 475 27.72 2.39 -25.21
CA ILE A 475 27.10 3.43 -24.39
C ILE A 475 27.36 3.16 -22.91
N SER A 476 27.81 4.20 -22.18
CA SER A 476 28.05 4.11 -20.74
C SER A 476 26.75 3.87 -19.97
N SER A 477 26.82 3.38 -18.73
CA SER A 477 25.63 3.20 -17.89
C SER A 477 24.85 4.50 -17.68
N SER A 478 25.53 5.65 -17.60
CA SER A 478 24.94 6.99 -17.50
C SER A 478 24.23 7.46 -18.78
N ASP A 479 24.61 6.92 -19.95
CA ASP A 479 24.06 7.32 -21.25
C ASP A 479 22.92 6.39 -21.73
N ARG A 480 22.54 5.38 -20.92
CA ARG A 480 21.41 4.48 -21.22
C ARG A 480 20.07 5.20 -21.23
N SER A 481 19.90 6.19 -20.34
CA SER A 481 18.70 7.04 -20.27
C SER A 481 18.54 7.90 -21.52
N SER A 482 19.64 8.52 -21.98
CA SER A 482 19.62 9.32 -23.21
C SER A 482 19.40 8.45 -24.44
N PHE A 483 19.93 7.22 -24.49
CA PHE A 483 19.64 6.32 -25.61
C PHE A 483 18.15 5.98 -25.75
N ILE A 484 17.47 5.64 -24.66
CA ILE A 484 16.04 5.31 -24.75
C ILE A 484 15.23 6.53 -25.23
N ARG A 485 15.57 7.72 -24.73
CA ARG A 485 14.94 8.99 -25.15
C ARG A 485 15.24 9.37 -26.59
N ASP A 486 16.52 9.43 -26.93
CA ASP A 486 17.02 10.14 -28.11
C ASP A 486 17.14 9.20 -29.33
N VAL A 487 17.15 7.88 -29.10
CA VAL A 487 17.32 6.86 -30.14
C VAL A 487 16.13 5.93 -30.23
N TRP A 488 15.78 5.24 -29.14
CA TRP A 488 14.74 4.22 -29.15
C TRP A 488 13.35 4.84 -29.44
N ALA A 489 12.93 5.83 -28.65
CA ALA A 489 11.57 6.38 -28.75
C ALA A 489 11.25 6.97 -30.15
N PRO A 490 12.11 7.81 -30.77
CA PRO A 490 11.84 8.33 -32.12
C PRO A 490 11.78 7.22 -33.19
N LYS A 491 12.60 6.17 -33.05
CA LYS A 491 12.64 5.06 -34.00
C LYS A 491 11.37 4.23 -33.95
N ILE A 492 10.90 3.89 -32.73
CA ILE A 492 9.64 3.17 -32.54
C ILE A 492 8.47 3.97 -33.11
N GLN A 493 8.41 5.27 -32.81
CA GLN A 493 7.37 6.14 -33.35
C GLN A 493 7.36 6.14 -34.88
N GLY A 494 8.52 6.31 -35.52
CA GLY A 494 8.61 6.31 -36.98
C GLY A 494 8.14 5.01 -37.62
N ASN A 495 8.41 3.86 -36.98
CA ASN A 495 7.92 2.57 -37.46
C ASN A 495 6.40 2.43 -37.29
N LEU A 496 5.84 2.84 -36.14
CA LEU A 496 4.40 2.80 -35.90
C LEU A 496 3.63 3.71 -36.88
N GLU A 497 4.16 4.91 -37.17
CA GLU A 497 3.58 5.83 -38.15
C GLU A 497 3.62 5.26 -39.57
N GLU A 498 4.71 4.59 -39.94
CA GLU A 498 4.85 3.92 -41.25
C GLU A 498 3.88 2.75 -41.39
N THR A 499 3.77 1.89 -40.37
CA THR A 499 2.83 0.75 -40.36
C THR A 499 1.38 1.23 -40.45
N ASN A 500 0.99 2.21 -39.63
CA ASN A 500 -0.35 2.81 -39.71
C ASN A 500 -0.64 3.39 -41.10
N ARG A 501 0.34 4.05 -41.74
CA ARG A 501 0.18 4.58 -43.09
C ARG A 501 -0.04 3.49 -44.13
N ARG A 502 0.65 2.35 -44.01
CA ARG A 502 0.48 1.19 -44.90
C ARG A 502 -0.89 0.56 -44.73
N GLU A 503 -1.35 0.33 -43.50
CA GLU A 503 -2.68 -0.20 -43.21
C GLU A 503 -3.81 0.70 -43.75
N LEU A 504 -3.69 2.02 -43.55
CA LEU A 504 -4.61 2.99 -44.14
C LEU A 504 -4.61 2.90 -45.67
N THR A 505 -3.43 2.74 -46.28
CA THR A 505 -3.31 2.63 -47.74
C THR A 505 -3.94 1.34 -48.26
N GLU A 506 -3.72 0.19 -47.61
CA GLU A 506 -4.34 -1.09 -47.97
C GLU A 506 -5.86 -1.08 -47.77
N LYS A 507 -6.34 -0.49 -46.67
CA LYS A 507 -7.78 -0.31 -46.42
C LYS A 507 -8.42 0.59 -47.48
N ASN A 508 -7.73 1.66 -47.87
CA ASN A 508 -8.19 2.56 -48.94
C ASN A 508 -8.20 1.84 -50.31
N LEU A 509 -7.20 0.99 -50.59
CA LEU A 509 -7.16 0.16 -51.80
C LEU A 509 -8.31 -0.84 -51.83
N ARG A 510 -8.54 -1.60 -50.76
CA ARG A 510 -9.67 -2.54 -50.64
C ARG A 510 -11.01 -1.81 -50.78
N HIS A 511 -11.16 -0.64 -50.17
CA HIS A 511 -12.38 0.17 -50.31
C HIS A 511 -12.59 0.66 -51.76
N ALA A 512 -11.52 1.05 -52.46
CA ALA A 512 -11.58 1.44 -53.87
C ALA A 512 -11.98 0.25 -54.77
N GLU A 513 -11.44 -0.94 -54.51
CA GLU A 513 -11.79 -2.19 -55.19
C GLU A 513 -13.27 -2.57 -54.95
N ASP A 514 -13.75 -2.48 -53.70
CA ASP A 514 -15.16 -2.71 -53.34
C ASP A 514 -16.12 -1.71 -53.99
N CYS A 515 -15.64 -0.50 -54.29
CA CYS A 515 -16.39 0.53 -55.02
C CYS A 515 -16.28 0.41 -56.55
N GLY A 516 -15.58 -0.61 -57.07
CA GLY A 516 -15.46 -0.89 -58.50
C GLY A 516 -14.49 0.02 -59.26
N VAL A 517 -13.55 0.65 -58.55
CA VAL A 517 -12.47 1.46 -59.15
C VAL A 517 -11.25 0.56 -59.32
N VAL A 518 -10.99 0.12 -60.55
CA VAL A 518 -9.79 -0.65 -60.93
C VAL A 518 -8.75 0.27 -61.56
#